data_AF-A0A374PB87-F1
#
_entry.id   AF-A0A374PB87-F1
#
_cell.length_a   1.000
_cell.length_b   1.000
_cell.length_c   1.000
_cell.angle_alpha   90.00
_cell.angle_beta   90.00
_cell.angle_gamma   90.00
#
_symmetry.space_group_name_H-M   'P 1'
#
loop_
_entity.id
_entity.type
_entity.pdbx_description
1 polymer ?
#
loop_
_entity_poly.entity_id
_entity_poly.type
_entity_poly.pdbx_seq_one_letter_code
_entity_poly.pdbx_strand_id
1 'polypeptide(L)'
;MYEDSIDVDGHRIDALAEVEVEGDRLILKDLAIYSNEGDIPNQIGASEFKTWLNTVKEQAKNQGFKELQIIAQRAEHSTSANPGHVINKIIQLK
;
A
#
# COMPACT_ATOMS: atom_id res chain seq x y z
N MET A 1 -1.36 11.52 7.42
CA MET A 1 -2.18 10.57 6.66
C MET A 1 -1.64 10.55 5.24
N TYR A 2 -1.51 9.36 4.64
CA TYR A 2 -1.09 9.15 3.26
C TYR A 2 -2.29 8.69 2.47
N GLU A 3 -2.53 9.34 1.34
CA GLU A 3 -3.60 9.03 0.40
C GLU A 3 -2.99 8.97 -1.00
N ASP A 4 -3.28 7.91 -1.73
CA ASP A 4 -2.91 7.75 -3.13
C ASP A 4 -4.02 6.98 -3.87
N SER A 5 -4.01 7.01 -5.19
CA SER A 5 -4.97 6.26 -5.99
C SER A 5 -4.33 5.73 -7.27
N ILE A 6 -4.72 4.52 -7.67
CA ILE A 6 -4.29 3.88 -8.91
C ILE A 6 -5.51 3.46 -9.73
N ASP A 7 -5.48 3.75 -11.02
CA ASP A 7 -6.47 3.23 -11.97
C ASP A 7 -6.09 1.81 -12.38
N VAL A 8 -6.98 0.85 -12.16
CA VAL A 8 -6.82 -0.57 -12.49
C VAL A 8 -8.01 -1.00 -13.35
N ASP A 9 -7.76 -1.38 -14.60
CA ASP A 9 -8.81 -1.83 -15.55
C ASP A 9 -10.00 -0.86 -15.70
N GLY A 10 -9.74 0.45 -15.54
CA GLY A 10 -10.76 1.51 -15.61
C GLY A 10 -11.49 1.76 -14.28
N HIS A 11 -11.15 1.04 -13.23
CA HIS A 11 -11.65 1.24 -11.87
C HIS A 11 -10.64 2.02 -11.04
N ARG A 12 -11.12 3.04 -10.33
CA ARG A 12 -10.28 3.76 -9.37
C ARG A 12 -10.15 2.95 -8.09
N ILE A 13 -8.91 2.68 -7.70
CA ILE A 13 -8.55 2.01 -6.47
C ILE A 13 -7.81 3.02 -5.58
N ASP A 14 -8.35 3.30 -4.41
CA ASP A 14 -7.76 4.21 -3.43
C ASP A 14 -6.89 3.42 -2.43
N ALA A 15 -5.80 4.04 -1.99
CA ALA A 15 -4.90 3.55 -0.96
C ALA A 15 -4.78 4.58 0.15
N LEU A 16 -5.09 4.15 1.37
CA LEU A 16 -5.05 4.98 2.58
C LEU A 16 -4.11 4.35 3.59
N ALA A 17 -3.22 5.14 4.18
CA ALA A 17 -2.36 4.68 5.27
C ALA A 17 -2.13 5.79 6.31
N GLU A 18 -1.92 5.37 7.56
CA GLU A 18 -1.35 6.23 8.57
C GLU A 18 0.16 6.41 8.30
N VAL A 19 0.67 7.61 8.58
CA VAL A 19 2.08 7.94 8.33
C VAL A 19 2.76 8.13 9.67
N GLU A 20 3.85 7.41 9.86
CA GLU A 20 4.79 7.62 10.95
C GLU A 20 6.21 7.76 10.40
N VAL A 21 7.03 8.59 11.04
CA VAL A 21 8.42 8.82 10.66
C VAL A 21 9.32 8.45 11.83
N GLU A 22 10.26 7.55 11.56
CA GLU A 22 11.29 7.13 12.51
C GLU A 22 12.68 7.41 11.93
N GLY A 23 13.23 8.59 12.25
CA GLY A 23 14.52 9.01 11.70
C GLY A 23 14.50 9.07 10.17
N ASP A 24 15.28 8.21 9.51
CA ASP A 24 15.36 8.11 8.05
C ASP A 24 14.33 7.14 7.44
N ARG A 25 13.39 6.63 8.24
CA ARG A 25 12.37 5.67 7.81
C ARG A 25 10.99 6.33 7.73
N LEU A 26 10.33 6.13 6.59
CA LEU A 26 8.90 6.37 6.41
C LEU A 26 8.14 5.07 6.69
N ILE A 27 7.15 5.13 7.57
CA ILE A 27 6.29 4.00 7.92
C ILE A 27 4.86 4.32 7.47
N LEU A 28 4.32 3.47 6.61
CA LEU A 28 2.91 3.45 6.22
C LEU A 28 2.20 2.35 7.03
N LYS A 29 1.46 2.77 8.06
CA LYS A 29 0.69 1.88 8.94
C LYS A 29 -0.74 1.75 8.48
N ASP A 30 -1.36 0.64 8.86
CA ASP A 30 -2.77 0.35 8.62
C ASP A 30 -3.18 0.61 7.16
N LEU A 31 -2.31 0.21 6.22
CA LEU A 31 -2.56 0.39 4.80
C LEU A 31 -3.84 -0.36 4.39
N ALA A 32 -4.84 0.41 3.98
CA ALA A 32 -6.07 -0.05 3.38
C ALA A 32 -6.03 0.25 1.87
N ILE A 33 -6.41 -0.74 1.06
CA ILE A 33 -6.60 -0.60 -0.39
C ILE A 33 -8.04 -0.98 -0.67
N TYR A 34 -8.78 -0.08 -1.30
CA TYR A 34 -10.21 -0.26 -1.55
C TYR A 34 -10.65 0.41 -2.85
N SER A 35 -11.69 -0.12 -3.50
CA SER A 35 -12.41 0.55 -4.58
C SER A 35 -13.55 1.41 -4.03
N ASN A 36 -13.77 2.57 -4.64
CA ASN A 36 -14.94 3.41 -4.37
C ASN A 36 -16.21 2.93 -5.10
N GLU A 37 -16.10 1.94 -6.00
CA GLU A 37 -17.22 1.42 -6.80
C GLU A 37 -17.88 0.16 -6.19
N GLY A 38 -17.42 -0.27 -5.02
CA GLY A 38 -17.97 -1.41 -4.27
C GLY A 38 -16.99 -2.59 -4.15
N ASP A 39 -17.53 -3.77 -3.84
CA ASP A 39 -16.74 -4.98 -3.61
C ASP A 39 -16.33 -5.61 -4.94
N ILE A 40 -15.24 -5.11 -5.53
CA ILE A 40 -14.66 -5.68 -6.76
C ILE A 40 -13.73 -6.85 -6.37
N PRO A 41 -13.95 -8.09 -6.85
CA PRO A 41 -13.01 -9.18 -6.62
C PRO A 41 -11.65 -8.86 -7.26
N ASN A 42 -10.54 -9.09 -6.55
CA ASN A 42 -9.18 -8.80 -7.02
C ASN A 42 -8.95 -7.33 -7.41
N GLN A 43 -9.46 -6.40 -6.61
CA GLN A 43 -9.35 -4.93 -6.78
C GLN A 43 -7.98 -4.47 -7.27
N ILE A 44 -6.92 -5.12 -6.79
CA ILE A 44 -5.57 -4.89 -7.26
C ILE A 44 -4.86 -6.23 -7.48
N GLY A 45 -4.36 -6.44 -8.70
CA GLY A 45 -3.49 -7.56 -9.02
C GLY A 45 -2.07 -7.34 -8.48
N ALA A 46 -1.24 -8.40 -8.55
CA ALA A 46 0.14 -8.33 -8.08
C ALA A 46 1.00 -7.34 -8.88
N SER A 47 0.70 -7.16 -10.17
CA SER A 47 1.43 -6.26 -11.07
C SER A 47 1.12 -4.79 -10.75
N GLU A 48 -0.15 -4.48 -10.57
CA GLU A 48 -0.67 -3.15 -10.28
C GLU A 48 -0.18 -2.71 -8.89
N PHE A 49 -0.27 -3.60 -7.91
CA PHE A 49 0.27 -3.37 -6.57
C PHE A 49 1.78 -3.10 -6.62
N LYS A 50 2.53 -3.82 -7.46
CA LYS A 50 3.96 -3.59 -7.64
C LYS A 50 4.25 -2.22 -8.27
N THR A 51 3.46 -1.79 -9.24
CA THR A 51 3.56 -0.46 -9.85
C THR A 51 3.32 0.63 -8.82
N TRP A 52 2.20 0.54 -8.09
CA TRP A 52 1.87 1.45 -6.99
C TRP A 52 3.01 1.51 -5.96
N LEU A 53 3.50 0.36 -5.51
CA LEU A 53 4.60 0.27 -4.55
C LEU A 53 5.87 0.96 -5.05
N ASN A 54 6.18 0.89 -6.34
CA ASN A 54 7.32 1.61 -6.91
C ASN A 54 7.11 3.13 -6.85
N THR A 55 5.90 3.62 -7.14
CA THR A 55 5.56 5.04 -6.99
C THR A 55 5.77 5.51 -5.54
N VAL A 56 5.26 4.76 -4.56
CA VAL A 56 5.44 5.08 -3.13
C VAL A 56 6.92 5.13 -2.75
N LYS A 57 7.73 4.18 -3.24
CA LYS A 57 9.17 4.15 -3.00
C LYS A 57 9.86 5.39 -3.57
N GLU A 58 9.53 5.79 -4.79
CA GLU A 58 10.13 6.98 -5.40
C GLU A 58 9.70 8.26 -4.69
N GLN A 59 8.44 8.35 -4.24
CA GLN A 59 7.98 9.46 -3.39
C GLN A 59 8.79 9.53 -2.09
N ALA A 60 8.97 8.40 -1.40
CA ALA A 60 9.73 8.34 -0.15
C ALA A 60 11.21 8.72 -0.35
N LYS A 61 11.83 8.26 -1.45
CA LYS A 61 13.19 8.68 -1.83
C LYS A 61 13.31 10.18 -2.06
N ASN A 62 12.36 10.74 -2.82
CA ASN A 62 12.35 12.18 -3.13
C ASN A 62 12.15 13.04 -1.88
N GLN A 63 11.55 12.48 -0.83
CA GLN A 63 11.41 13.11 0.49
C GLN A 63 12.67 12.93 1.37
N GLY A 64 13.68 12.18 0.91
CA GLY A 64 14.95 11.99 1.61
C GLY A 64 15.01 10.77 2.54
N PHE A 65 13.97 9.92 2.55
CA PHE A 65 13.96 8.70 3.36
C PHE A 65 14.88 7.62 2.76
N LYS A 66 15.50 6.82 3.64
CA LYS A 66 16.35 5.67 3.29
C LYS A 66 15.60 4.34 3.37
N GLU A 67 14.52 4.30 4.14
CA GLU A 67 13.72 3.11 4.35
C GLU A 67 12.22 3.42 4.21
N LEU A 68 11.49 2.49 3.60
CA LEU A 68 10.03 2.46 3.58
C LEU A 68 9.56 1.19 4.29
N GLN A 69 8.75 1.33 5.33
CA GLN A 69 8.08 0.23 5.99
C GLN A 69 6.58 0.28 5.68
N ILE A 70 6.01 -0.84 5.27
CA ILE A 70 4.58 -0.99 5.03
C ILE A 70 4.03 -2.00 6.01
N ILE A 71 3.06 -1.56 6.80
CA ILE A 71 2.27 -2.39 7.71
C ILE A 71 0.83 -2.38 7.18
N ALA A 72 0.36 -3.51 6.70
CA ALA A 72 -0.97 -3.68 6.13
C ALA A 72 -1.65 -4.90 6.75
N GLN A 73 -2.96 -4.84 6.97
CA GLN A 73 -3.74 -6.01 7.36
C GLN A 73 -4.65 -6.42 6.20
N ARG A 74 -4.64 -7.71 5.84
CA ARG A 74 -5.61 -8.22 4.86
C ARG A 74 -7.01 -8.20 5.47
N ALA A 75 -7.98 -7.70 4.72
CA ALA A 75 -9.39 -7.76 5.10
C ALA A 75 -9.79 -9.20 5.45
N GLU A 76 -10.54 -9.38 6.55
CA GLU A 76 -10.93 -10.69 7.08
C GLU A 76 -11.80 -11.51 6.12
N HIS A 77 -12.46 -10.86 5.16
CA HIS A 77 -13.31 -11.50 4.14
C HIS A 77 -12.62 -11.73 2.79
N SER A 78 -11.31 -11.54 2.69
CA SER A 78 -10.58 -11.74 1.43
C SER A 78 -10.63 -13.21 1.00
N THR A 79 -10.89 -13.48 -0.29
CA THR A 79 -10.82 -14.81 -0.91
C THR A 79 -9.38 -15.33 -1.10
N SER A 80 -8.39 -14.58 -0.58
CA SER A 80 -6.98 -14.93 -0.54
C SER A 80 -6.69 -16.05 0.48
N ALA A 81 -5.61 -16.80 0.25
CA ALA A 81 -5.23 -17.98 1.03
C ALA A 81 -4.98 -17.74 2.54
N ASN A 82 -4.90 -16.48 3.03
CA ASN A 82 -4.71 -16.15 4.45
C ASN A 82 -5.39 -14.81 4.84
N PRO A 83 -6.70 -14.80 5.13
CA PRO A 83 -7.40 -13.60 5.63
C PRO A 83 -6.89 -13.15 7.01
N GLY A 84 -6.93 -11.85 7.30
CA GLY A 84 -6.44 -11.29 8.58
C GLY A 84 -4.91 -11.27 8.76
N HIS A 85 -4.14 -11.76 7.78
CA HIS A 85 -2.68 -11.76 7.85
C HIS A 85 -2.11 -10.33 7.81
N VAL A 86 -1.31 -9.99 8.81
CA VAL A 86 -0.56 -8.73 8.88
C VAL A 86 0.70 -8.86 8.04
N ILE A 87 0.81 -8.00 7.03
CA ILE A 87 2.00 -7.82 6.22
C ILE A 87 2.81 -6.70 6.86
N ASN A 88 4.03 -7.01 7.33
CA ASN A 88 5.00 -6.01 7.75
C ASN A 88 6.25 -6.16 6.88
N LYS A 89 6.49 -5.19 6.00
CA LYS A 89 7.58 -5.25 5.01
C LYS A 89 8.43 -4.00 5.08
N ILE A 90 9.73 -4.19 5.30
CA ILE A 90 10.73 -3.13 5.27
C ILE A 90 11.47 -3.17 3.93
N ILE A 91 11.60 -2.02 3.28
CA ILE A 91 12.17 -1.85 1.95
C ILE A 91 13.27 -0.79 2.04
N GLN A 92 14.48 -1.16 1.63
CA GLN A 92 15.58 -0.22 1.47
C GLN A 92 15.36 0.63 0.21
N LEU A 93 15.42 1.94 0.38
CA LEU A 93 15.30 2.93 -0.68
C LEU A 93 16.72 3.28 -1.16
N LYS A 94 17.22 2.52 -2.13
CA LYS A 94 18.49 2.79 -2.80
C LYS A 94 18.35 3.83 -3.90
#